data_AF-A0ABD2VRJ0-F1
#
_entry.id   AF-A0ABD2VRJ0-F1
#
_cell.length_a   1.000
_cell.length_b   1.000
_cell.length_c   1.000
_cell.angle_alpha   90.00
_cell.angle_beta   90.00
_cell.angle_gamma   90.00
#
_symmetry.space_group_name_H-M   'P 1'
#
loop_
_entity.id
_entity.type
_entity.pdbx_description
1 polymer ?
#
loop_
_entity_poly.entity_id
_entity_poly.type
_entity_poly.pdbx_seq_one_letter_code
_entity_poly.pdbx_strand_id
1 'polypeptide(L)'
;GSISYLGRINLLFTEKKKEKKKQKFRPSVLLRFLFYFRLKVFVRVFRLLPSNASKMEIRVFCVLALLLFSSSFLQVARGQSDPAAEVVEGTEEAGDLGIVGDDVQDFSSESYTPAAGVETVCVFPKNPSKVVAAGEECELLVGMKNDGESHLNIIAIQASVHLPFDHRYLVQNLSVQAFNNATVPPSAQATFPYIFAVSKFMQPGSFDLVGTIIYEIDQNAYQNVFYNGTIEVTEPGGLLSVESVFLFCLAVALLSLLGFWIRGQIQNLSKKTKRAPKAKVEVGTATTDASTDEWLQGTAYSQSQANKLKKKK
;
A
#
# COMPACT_ATOMS: atom_id res chain seq x y z
N GLY A 1 -52.29 19.21 22.24
CA GLY A 1 -51.32 19.51 21.16
C GLY A 1 -49.99 18.78 21.29
N SER A 2 -49.40 18.69 22.47
CA SER A 2 -47.97 18.30 22.60
C SER A 2 -47.65 16.84 22.93
N ILE A 3 -48.65 15.96 23.06
CA ILE A 3 -48.42 14.54 23.46
C ILE A 3 -48.35 13.59 22.23
N SER A 4 -48.84 14.00 21.06
CA SER A 4 -48.81 13.16 19.84
C SER A 4 -47.50 13.17 19.05
N TYR A 5 -46.62 14.18 19.25
CA TYR A 5 -45.37 14.28 18.49
C TYR A 5 -44.22 13.46 19.08
N LEU A 6 -44.17 13.30 20.41
CA LEU A 6 -43.18 12.47 21.10
C LEU A 6 -43.37 10.97 20.79
N GLY A 7 -44.62 10.52 20.58
CA GLY A 7 -44.92 9.14 20.18
C GLY A 7 -44.43 8.77 18.77
N ARG A 8 -44.49 9.72 17.82
CA ARG A 8 -43.98 9.49 16.43
C ARG A 8 -42.46 9.48 16.34
N ILE A 9 -41.77 10.30 17.14
CA ILE A 9 -40.31 10.35 17.16
C ILE A 9 -39.74 9.04 17.74
N ASN A 10 -40.35 8.51 18.81
CA ASN A 10 -39.91 7.24 19.40
C ASN A 10 -40.16 6.02 18.50
N LEU A 11 -41.23 6.02 17.70
CA LEU A 11 -41.49 4.96 16.72
C LEU A 11 -40.51 5.01 15.53
N LEU A 12 -40.18 6.20 15.00
CA LEU A 12 -39.17 6.36 13.94
C LEU A 12 -37.75 6.02 14.41
N PHE A 13 -37.41 6.31 15.68
CA PHE A 13 -36.12 5.95 16.25
C PHE A 13 -36.00 4.45 16.51
N THR A 14 -37.07 3.78 16.93
CA THR A 14 -37.06 2.32 17.16
C THR A 14 -37.11 1.51 15.88
N GLU A 15 -37.76 2.02 14.82
CA GLU A 15 -37.69 1.40 13.48
C GLU A 15 -36.27 1.52 12.88
N LYS A 16 -35.64 2.71 12.92
CA LYS A 16 -34.24 2.86 12.46
C LYS A 16 -33.24 2.06 13.30
N LYS A 17 -33.52 1.81 14.58
CA LYS A 17 -32.66 0.98 15.45
C LYS A 17 -32.82 -0.52 15.18
N LYS A 18 -33.99 -0.97 14.69
CA LYS A 18 -34.19 -2.33 14.17
C LYS A 18 -33.62 -2.51 12.76
N GLU A 19 -33.61 -1.46 11.95
CA GLU A 19 -33.01 -1.50 10.61
C GLU A 19 -31.47 -1.49 10.65
N LYS A 20 -30.87 -0.77 11.61
CA LYS A 20 -29.41 -0.79 11.85
C LYS A 20 -28.86 -2.10 12.43
N LYS A 21 -29.70 -3.03 12.90
CA LYS A 21 -29.26 -4.36 13.39
C LYS A 21 -29.41 -5.50 12.38
N LYS A 22 -29.76 -5.20 11.12
CA LYS A 22 -29.84 -6.19 10.04
C LYS A 22 -28.93 -5.91 8.85
N GLN A 23 -27.89 -5.10 8.97
CA GLN A 23 -26.76 -5.17 8.04
C GLN A 23 -25.69 -6.11 8.59
N LYS A 24 -26.07 -7.39 8.60
CA LYS A 24 -25.15 -8.52 8.66
C LYS A 24 -24.15 -8.29 7.53
N PHE A 25 -22.92 -7.96 7.89
CA PHE A 25 -21.79 -7.75 6.99
C PHE A 25 -21.75 -8.92 6.01
N ARG A 26 -22.36 -8.76 4.84
CA ARG A 26 -22.27 -9.72 3.76
C ARG A 26 -20.99 -9.31 3.04
N PRO A 27 -19.86 -10.03 3.21
CA PRO A 27 -18.70 -9.77 2.39
C PRO A 27 -19.18 -9.79 0.95
N SER A 28 -18.80 -8.75 0.19
CA SER A 28 -19.20 -8.58 -1.21
C SER A 28 -19.00 -9.90 -1.95
N VAL A 29 -19.85 -10.20 -2.94
CA VAL A 29 -19.72 -11.43 -3.74
C VAL A 29 -18.28 -11.56 -4.26
N LEU A 30 -17.64 -10.44 -4.58
CA LEU A 30 -16.23 -10.33 -4.93
C LEU A 30 -15.28 -10.79 -3.82
N LEU A 31 -15.48 -10.38 -2.56
CA LEU A 31 -14.62 -10.79 -1.44
C LEU A 31 -14.77 -12.29 -1.13
N ARG A 32 -16.00 -12.83 -1.22
CA ARG A 32 -16.22 -14.28 -1.11
C ARG A 32 -15.59 -15.03 -2.28
N PHE A 33 -15.69 -14.50 -3.49
CA PHE A 33 -15.11 -15.09 -4.69
C PHE A 33 -13.59 -15.06 -4.65
N LEU A 34 -12.99 -13.95 -4.20
CA LEU A 34 -11.55 -13.82 -3.98
C LEU A 34 -11.07 -14.77 -2.88
N PHE A 35 -11.82 -14.90 -1.78
CA PHE A 35 -11.50 -15.86 -0.72
C PHE A 35 -11.59 -17.30 -1.23
N TYR A 36 -12.65 -17.66 -1.95
CA TYR A 36 -12.82 -19.01 -2.50
C TYR A 36 -11.79 -19.33 -3.59
N PHE A 37 -11.49 -18.36 -4.47
CA PHE A 37 -10.48 -18.49 -5.51
C PHE A 37 -9.10 -18.68 -4.87
N ARG A 38 -8.77 -17.88 -3.84
CA ARG A 38 -7.51 -17.99 -3.10
C ARG A 38 -7.40 -19.29 -2.30
N LEU A 39 -8.47 -19.74 -1.65
CA LEU A 39 -8.50 -21.03 -0.95
C LEU A 39 -8.33 -22.19 -1.94
N LYS A 40 -8.94 -22.09 -3.14
CA LYS A 40 -8.81 -23.08 -4.20
C LYS A 40 -7.41 -23.09 -4.81
N VAL A 41 -6.77 -21.92 -4.97
CA VAL A 41 -5.37 -21.79 -5.38
C VAL A 41 -4.45 -22.37 -4.30
N PHE A 42 -4.66 -22.04 -3.03
CA PHE A 42 -3.88 -22.57 -1.92
C PHE A 42 -3.97 -24.10 -1.84
N VAL A 43 -5.18 -24.67 -1.90
CA VAL A 43 -5.38 -26.13 -1.91
C VAL A 43 -4.72 -26.77 -3.15
N ARG A 44 -4.75 -26.10 -4.30
CA ARG A 44 -4.14 -26.62 -5.53
C ARG A 44 -2.61 -26.53 -5.51
N VAL A 45 -2.05 -25.49 -4.92
CA VAL A 45 -0.61 -25.30 -4.67
C VAL A 45 -0.11 -26.28 -3.62
N PHE A 46 -0.88 -26.52 -2.56
CA PHE A 46 -0.56 -27.53 -1.54
C PHE A 46 -0.60 -28.96 -2.10
N ARG A 47 -1.47 -29.23 -3.08
CA ARG A 47 -1.55 -30.52 -3.78
C ARG A 47 -0.39 -30.74 -4.78
N LEU A 48 0.35 -29.70 -5.13
CA LEU A 48 1.58 -29.81 -5.92
C LEU A 48 2.82 -30.12 -5.07
N LEU A 49 2.65 -30.28 -3.74
CA LEU A 49 3.73 -30.72 -2.86
C LEU A 49 4.13 -32.16 -3.25
N PRO A 50 5.40 -32.40 -3.67
CA PRO A 50 5.84 -33.75 -3.95
C PRO A 50 5.84 -34.56 -2.65
N SER A 51 5.15 -35.71 -2.66
CA SER A 51 4.99 -36.61 -1.50
C SER A 51 6.31 -37.09 -0.86
N ASN A 52 7.44 -36.84 -1.51
CA ASN A 52 8.78 -37.27 -1.10
C ASN A 52 9.69 -36.08 -0.75
N ALA A 53 9.13 -34.92 -0.39
CA ALA A 53 9.88 -33.73 -0.01
C ALA A 53 10.61 -33.94 1.33
N SER A 54 11.87 -33.50 1.40
CA SER A 54 12.64 -33.55 2.65
C SER A 54 12.06 -32.57 3.70
N LYS A 55 12.27 -32.85 4.99
CA LYS A 55 11.77 -31.99 6.09
C LYS A 55 12.17 -30.51 5.96
N MET A 56 13.28 -30.19 5.28
CA MET A 56 13.71 -28.81 5.05
C MET A 56 12.94 -28.13 3.90
N GLU A 57 12.63 -28.84 2.82
CA GLU A 57 11.86 -28.30 1.71
C GLU A 57 10.41 -28.00 2.10
N ILE A 58 9.82 -28.82 2.97
CA ILE A 58 8.49 -28.57 3.53
C ILE A 58 8.50 -27.31 4.40
N ARG A 59 9.56 -27.09 5.19
CA ARG A 59 9.70 -25.88 6.02
C ARG A 59 9.83 -24.64 5.17
N VAL A 60 10.65 -24.67 4.12
CA VAL A 60 10.83 -23.53 3.20
C VAL A 60 9.54 -23.23 2.44
N PHE A 61 8.83 -24.25 1.97
CA PHE A 61 7.55 -24.09 1.29
C PHE A 61 6.46 -23.52 2.20
N CYS A 62 6.39 -23.97 3.46
CA CYS A 62 5.47 -23.42 4.45
C CYS A 62 5.79 -21.97 4.80
N VAL A 63 7.07 -21.59 4.92
CA VAL A 63 7.47 -20.20 5.17
C VAL A 63 7.16 -19.31 3.97
N LEU A 64 7.42 -19.77 2.75
CA LEU A 64 7.07 -19.04 1.53
C LEU A 64 5.54 -18.87 1.39
N ALA A 65 4.77 -19.91 1.70
CA ALA A 65 3.30 -19.84 1.70
C ALA A 65 2.78 -18.88 2.79
N LEU A 66 3.38 -18.88 3.99
CA LEU A 66 3.04 -17.96 5.07
C LEU A 66 3.39 -16.51 4.73
N LEU A 67 4.51 -16.24 4.04
CA LEU A 67 4.88 -14.90 3.59
C LEU A 67 3.94 -14.38 2.48
N LEU A 68 3.51 -15.26 1.58
CA LEU A 68 2.51 -14.91 0.56
C LEU A 68 1.12 -14.66 1.18
N PHE A 69 0.78 -15.36 2.27
CA PHE A 69 -0.48 -15.18 2.97
C PHE A 69 -0.46 -13.98 3.95
N SER A 70 0.68 -13.69 4.58
CA SER A 70 0.84 -12.56 5.51
C SER A 70 0.75 -11.20 4.78
N SER A 71 1.13 -11.16 3.50
CA SER A 71 0.97 -9.96 2.65
C SER A 71 -0.49 -9.47 2.56
N SER A 72 -1.47 -10.34 2.84
CA SER A 72 -2.90 -9.99 2.81
C SER A 72 -3.49 -9.61 4.17
N PHE A 73 -2.76 -9.76 5.28
CA PHE A 73 -3.23 -9.30 6.60
C PHE A 73 -2.84 -7.85 6.91
N LEU A 74 -1.98 -7.25 6.10
CA LEU A 74 -1.57 -5.84 6.24
C LEU A 74 -2.37 -4.87 5.37
N GLN A 75 -3.43 -5.33 4.69
CA GLN A 75 -4.40 -4.43 4.06
C GLN A 75 -5.80 -4.77 4.55
N VAL A 76 -6.47 -3.73 5.05
CA VAL A 76 -7.77 -3.73 5.74
C VAL A 76 -7.70 -4.01 7.25
N ALA A 77 -6.92 -3.18 7.95
CA ALA A 77 -7.36 -2.60 9.22
C ALA A 77 -7.73 -1.13 8.95
N ARG A 78 -8.86 -0.91 8.27
CA ARG A 78 -9.57 0.38 8.39
C ARG A 78 -10.24 0.35 9.77
N GLY A 79 -9.44 0.56 10.80
CA GLY A 79 -9.93 0.77 12.15
C GLY A 79 -10.55 2.16 12.20
N GLN A 80 -11.89 2.22 12.14
CA GLN A 80 -12.58 3.29 12.85
C GLN A 80 -12.36 3.01 14.34
N SER A 81 -11.33 3.62 14.93
CA SER A 81 -11.35 3.90 16.36
C SER A 81 -12.28 5.10 16.55
N ASP A 82 -13.49 4.80 16.99
CA ASP A 82 -14.42 5.74 17.61
C ASP A 82 -14.00 5.90 19.08
N PRO A 83 -13.49 7.06 19.54
CA PRO A 83 -13.28 7.30 20.96
C PRO A 83 -14.58 7.83 21.57
N ALA A 84 -15.50 6.93 21.91
CA ALA A 84 -16.62 7.24 22.80
C ALA A 84 -16.31 6.69 24.20
N ALA A 85 -15.77 7.57 25.04
CA ALA A 85 -15.88 7.61 26.50
C ALA A 85 -15.88 6.25 27.26
N GLU A 86 -14.70 5.80 27.69
CA GLU A 86 -14.58 5.04 28.93
C GLU A 86 -14.10 5.97 30.04
N VAL A 87 -15.02 6.23 30.98
CA VAL A 87 -14.74 6.79 32.29
C VAL A 87 -14.00 5.72 33.09
N VAL A 88 -12.74 5.98 33.44
CA VAL A 88 -12.05 5.25 34.50
C VAL A 88 -11.43 6.31 35.42
N GLU A 89 -12.06 6.47 36.58
CA GLU A 89 -11.45 7.13 37.75
C GLU A 89 -10.17 6.39 38.14
N GLY A 90 -9.12 7.17 38.38
CA GLY A 90 -7.86 6.72 38.96
C GLY A 90 -7.09 7.94 39.45
N THR A 91 -7.31 8.30 40.71
CA THR A 91 -6.64 9.35 41.48
C THR A 91 -5.16 9.03 41.71
N GLU A 92 -4.37 10.08 42.00
CA GLU A 92 -3.02 10.13 42.58
C GLU A 92 -1.86 10.04 41.55
N GLU A 93 -0.84 10.90 41.51
CA GLU A 93 -0.30 11.91 42.41
C GLU A 93 0.55 12.93 41.63
N ALA A 94 0.85 14.03 42.32
CA ALA A 94 1.61 15.21 41.93
C ALA A 94 2.90 14.98 41.11
N GLY A 95 3.12 15.88 40.15
CA GLY A 95 4.37 16.08 39.43
C GLY A 95 4.43 17.49 38.86
N ASP A 96 4.75 18.44 39.74
CA ASP A 96 5.12 19.82 39.46
C ASP A 96 6.16 19.94 38.34
N LEU A 97 5.77 20.54 37.21
CA LEU A 97 6.68 21.24 36.29
C LEU A 97 5.93 22.42 35.68
N GLY A 98 6.19 23.60 36.25
CA GLY A 98 5.82 24.87 35.65
C GLY A 98 6.49 25.07 34.29
N ILE A 99 5.68 25.36 33.27
CA ILE A 99 6.09 26.16 32.13
C ILE A 99 5.01 27.23 31.93
N VAL A 100 5.36 28.43 32.38
CA VAL A 100 4.76 29.69 31.97
C VAL A 100 5.24 29.99 30.55
N GLY A 101 4.30 30.20 29.65
CA GLY A 101 4.49 30.56 28.25
C GLY A 101 3.13 30.90 27.66
N ASP A 102 2.58 32.04 28.09
CA ASP A 102 1.53 32.78 27.38
C ASP A 102 1.97 33.01 25.92
N ASP A 103 1.01 33.08 24.99
CA ASP A 103 1.15 33.41 23.55
C ASP A 103 1.15 32.25 22.52
N VAL A 104 0.42 31.17 22.77
CA VAL A 104 -0.11 30.36 21.65
C VAL A 104 -1.55 30.80 21.41
N GLN A 105 -1.75 31.81 20.55
CA GLN A 105 -3.10 32.14 20.08
C GLN A 105 -3.67 30.92 19.37
N ASP A 106 -4.73 30.35 19.94
CA ASP A 106 -5.49 29.25 19.35
C ASP A 106 -6.31 29.78 18.17
N PHE A 107 -5.69 29.84 16.99
CA PHE A 107 -6.34 30.28 15.74
C PHE A 107 -7.37 29.27 15.19
N SER A 108 -7.73 28.22 15.95
CA SER A 108 -8.48 27.08 15.42
C SER A 108 -10.00 27.11 15.63
N SER A 109 -10.57 28.17 16.23
CA SER A 109 -12.02 28.17 16.54
C SER A 109 -12.73 29.54 16.58
N GLU A 110 -12.19 30.60 15.96
CA GLU A 110 -12.97 31.82 15.74
C GLU A 110 -13.26 32.00 14.25
N SER A 111 -14.54 31.95 13.89
CA SER A 111 -14.99 32.20 12.53
C SER A 111 -15.02 33.71 12.27
N TYR A 112 -13.84 34.28 12.05
CA TYR A 112 -13.72 35.69 11.67
C TYR A 112 -14.38 35.92 10.31
N THR A 113 -14.99 37.09 10.16
CA THR A 113 -15.60 37.50 8.88
C THR A 113 -14.59 38.29 8.04
N PRO A 114 -14.75 38.35 6.72
CA PRO A 114 -13.93 39.22 5.89
C PRO A 114 -14.32 40.69 6.11
N ALA A 115 -13.33 41.57 6.24
CA ALA A 115 -13.56 43.00 6.29
C ALA A 115 -14.02 43.54 4.93
N ALA A 116 -14.86 44.58 4.94
CA ALA A 116 -15.23 45.29 3.72
C ALA A 116 -14.03 46.07 3.16
N GLY A 117 -13.85 46.06 1.83
CA GLY A 117 -12.75 46.77 1.16
C GLY A 117 -11.41 46.01 1.15
N VAL A 118 -11.39 44.72 1.48
CA VAL A 118 -10.19 43.88 1.34
C VAL A 118 -10.39 42.84 0.25
N GLU A 119 -9.66 42.99 -0.85
CA GLU A 119 -9.65 42.03 -1.95
C GLU A 119 -8.39 41.15 -1.87
N THR A 120 -8.57 39.85 -2.06
CA THR A 120 -7.46 38.89 -2.09
C THR A 120 -7.47 38.10 -3.39
N VAL A 121 -6.28 37.82 -3.90
CA VAL A 121 -6.04 37.02 -5.10
C VAL A 121 -4.89 36.06 -4.82
N CYS A 122 -4.83 34.95 -5.55
CA CYS A 122 -3.72 34.01 -5.41
C CYS A 122 -3.21 33.52 -6.76
N VAL A 123 -1.91 33.22 -6.82
CA VAL A 123 -1.26 32.71 -8.02
C VAL A 123 -0.28 31.59 -7.62
N PHE A 124 -0.31 30.49 -8.38
CA PHE A 124 0.65 29.38 -8.25
C PHE A 124 1.78 29.55 -9.28
N PRO A 125 2.87 30.29 -8.99
CA PRO A 125 3.88 30.63 -9.98
C PRO A 125 4.61 29.39 -10.53
N LYS A 126 4.94 28.44 -9.66
CA LYS A 126 5.66 27.21 -10.01
C LYS A 126 4.75 26.13 -10.58
N ASN A 127 3.44 26.25 -10.39
CA ASN A 127 2.51 25.15 -10.62
C ASN A 127 1.15 25.63 -11.16
N PRO A 128 1.09 26.07 -12.43
CA PRO A 128 -0.16 26.56 -13.01
C PRO A 128 -1.23 25.46 -13.13
N SER A 129 -0.82 24.20 -13.20
CA SER A 129 -1.71 23.04 -13.27
C SER A 129 -2.25 22.59 -11.91
N LYS A 130 -1.78 23.19 -10.79
CA LYS A 130 -2.22 22.89 -9.42
C LYS A 130 -2.03 21.41 -9.02
N VAL A 131 -0.94 20.80 -9.50
CA VAL A 131 -0.58 19.40 -9.20
C VAL A 131 0.51 19.34 -8.14
N VAL A 132 0.16 18.99 -6.90
CA VAL A 132 1.06 19.01 -5.75
C VAL A 132 1.61 17.61 -5.49
N ALA A 133 2.93 17.43 -5.58
CA ALA A 133 3.56 16.17 -5.17
C ALA A 133 3.56 16.07 -3.63
N ALA A 134 3.08 14.95 -3.10
CA ALA A 134 3.02 14.74 -1.66
C ALA A 134 4.43 14.72 -1.05
N GLY A 135 4.67 15.48 0.02
CA GLY A 135 5.99 15.62 0.64
C GLY A 135 6.93 16.63 -0.02
N GLU A 136 6.55 17.22 -1.15
CA GLU A 136 7.30 18.33 -1.77
C GLU A 136 6.71 19.68 -1.38
N GLU A 137 7.57 20.70 -1.29
CA GLU A 137 7.15 22.07 -1.00
C GLU A 137 6.55 22.73 -2.24
N CYS A 138 5.36 23.29 -2.07
CA CYS A 138 4.66 24.09 -3.05
C CYS A 138 4.63 25.55 -2.60
N GLU A 139 4.79 26.44 -3.56
CA GLU A 139 4.76 27.89 -3.34
C GLU A 139 3.51 28.50 -3.95
N LEU A 140 2.84 29.31 -3.16
CA LEU A 140 1.66 30.08 -3.52
C LEU A 140 1.89 31.55 -3.19
N LEU A 141 1.58 32.45 -4.12
CA LEU A 141 1.63 33.88 -3.86
C LEU A 141 0.23 34.39 -3.56
N VAL A 142 0.07 35.03 -2.41
CA VAL A 142 -1.18 35.66 -1.98
C VAL A 142 -1.05 37.16 -2.20
N GLY A 143 -1.78 37.70 -3.16
CA GLY A 143 -1.92 39.14 -3.37
C GLY A 143 -3.06 39.67 -2.53
N MET A 144 -2.83 40.77 -1.82
CA MET A 144 -3.85 41.46 -1.03
C MET A 144 -3.88 42.94 -1.40
N LYS A 145 -5.08 43.43 -1.67
CA LYS A 145 -5.35 44.83 -2.01
C LYS A 145 -6.23 45.43 -0.92
N ASN A 146 -5.77 46.55 -0.37
CA ASN A 146 -6.47 47.30 0.66
C ASN A 146 -7.18 48.50 0.01
N ASP A 147 -8.49 48.40 -0.19
CA ASP A 147 -9.35 49.52 -0.62
C ASP A 147 -10.01 50.23 0.59
N GLY A 148 -9.69 49.81 1.82
CA GLY A 148 -10.14 50.46 3.05
C GLY A 148 -9.35 51.72 3.41
N GLU A 149 -9.82 52.42 4.43
CA GLU A 149 -9.19 53.66 4.95
C GLU A 149 -8.13 53.39 6.02
N SER A 150 -8.18 52.24 6.68
CA SER A 150 -7.27 51.84 7.76
C SER A 150 -6.13 50.95 7.25
N HIS A 151 -5.04 50.90 8.01
CA HIS A 151 -3.92 50.00 7.74
C HIS A 151 -4.31 48.53 8.06
N LEU A 152 -3.97 47.59 7.17
CA LEU A 152 -4.17 46.16 7.42
C LEU A 152 -2.89 45.57 8.01
N ASN A 153 -2.94 44.97 9.19
CA ASN A 153 -1.82 44.23 9.78
C ASN A 153 -2.02 42.72 9.58
N ILE A 154 -1.11 42.04 8.91
CA ILE A 154 -1.24 40.60 8.63
C ILE A 154 -0.67 39.81 9.79
N ILE A 155 -1.48 38.89 10.31
CA ILE A 155 -1.10 38.04 11.44
C ILE A 155 -0.53 36.72 10.91
N ALA A 156 -1.31 36.02 10.10
CA ALA A 156 -0.94 34.68 9.63
C ALA A 156 -1.60 34.31 8.32
N ILE A 157 -0.92 33.47 7.54
CA ILE A 157 -1.48 32.73 6.41
C ILE A 157 -1.49 31.26 6.78
N GLN A 158 -2.62 30.61 6.54
CA GLN A 158 -2.76 29.18 6.75
C GLN A 158 -3.58 28.56 5.62
N ALA A 159 -3.41 27.26 5.42
CA ALA A 159 -4.21 26.51 4.49
C ALA A 159 -4.62 25.16 5.08
N SER A 160 -5.74 24.64 4.63
CA SER A 160 -6.26 23.35 5.02
C SER A 160 -6.74 22.57 3.82
N VAL A 161 -6.57 21.25 3.91
CA VAL A 161 -6.95 20.29 2.87
C VAL A 161 -8.18 19.55 3.33
N HIS A 162 -9.19 19.50 2.47
CA HIS A 162 -10.48 18.86 2.69
C HIS A 162 -10.77 17.80 1.63
N LEU A 163 -11.75 16.93 1.92
CA LEU A 163 -12.25 15.99 0.94
C LEU A 163 -13.06 16.71 -0.15
N PRO A 164 -12.90 16.35 -1.43
CA PRO A 164 -13.55 17.04 -2.55
C PRO A 164 -15.08 16.86 -2.60
N PHE A 165 -15.59 15.79 -1.99
CA PHE A 165 -17.02 15.49 -1.96
C PHE A 165 -17.73 16.05 -0.72
N ASP A 166 -16.98 16.38 0.33
CA ASP A 166 -17.51 16.90 1.58
C ASP A 166 -16.46 17.73 2.32
N HIS A 167 -16.56 19.06 2.17
CA HIS A 167 -15.66 20.03 2.78
C HIS A 167 -15.68 20.06 4.31
N ARG A 168 -16.65 19.41 4.96
CA ARG A 168 -16.69 19.34 6.43
C ARG A 168 -15.61 18.43 6.99
N TYR A 169 -15.10 17.50 6.17
CA TYR A 169 -14.06 16.59 6.57
C TYR A 169 -12.69 17.16 6.23
N LEU A 170 -12.04 17.66 7.27
CA LEU A 170 -10.65 18.12 7.22
C LEU A 170 -9.73 16.91 7.16
N VAL A 171 -8.88 16.88 6.13
CA VAL A 171 -7.88 15.83 5.93
C VAL A 171 -6.58 16.20 6.64
N GLN A 172 -6.11 17.44 6.43
CA GLN A 172 -4.86 17.92 7.01
C GLN A 172 -4.85 19.45 7.11
N ASN A 173 -4.37 19.97 8.24
CA ASN A 173 -3.94 21.37 8.37
C ASN A 173 -2.51 21.51 7.84
N LEU A 174 -2.28 22.48 6.97
CA LEU A 174 -0.96 22.77 6.42
C LEU A 174 -0.20 23.74 7.33
N SER A 175 1.01 24.12 6.91
CA SER A 175 1.87 25.05 7.65
C SER A 175 1.15 26.37 7.92
N VAL A 176 1.25 26.88 9.15
CA VAL A 176 0.84 28.25 9.45
C VAL A 176 2.07 29.14 9.31
N GLN A 177 1.97 30.18 8.49
CA GLN A 177 3.02 31.15 8.30
C GLN A 177 2.60 32.45 8.99
N ALA A 178 3.19 32.71 10.16
CA ALA A 178 3.00 33.95 10.88
C ALA A 178 3.85 35.08 10.27
N PHE A 179 3.29 36.28 10.23
CA PHE A 179 3.98 37.47 9.77
C PHE A 179 4.16 38.43 10.94
N ASN A 180 5.41 38.80 11.22
CA ASN A 180 5.72 39.79 12.24
C ASN A 180 5.86 41.15 11.54
N ASN A 181 4.94 42.07 11.83
CA ASN A 181 4.99 43.47 11.36
C ASN A 181 4.82 43.63 9.83
N ALA A 182 3.92 42.85 9.22
CA ALA A 182 3.56 43.00 7.82
C ALA A 182 2.29 43.86 7.69
N THR A 183 2.47 45.14 7.31
CA THR A 183 1.35 46.08 7.16
C THR A 183 1.13 46.46 5.71
N VAL A 184 -0.14 46.48 5.28
CA VAL A 184 -0.56 46.96 3.96
C VAL A 184 -1.23 48.33 4.13
N PRO A 185 -0.64 49.41 3.61
CA PRO A 185 -1.24 50.73 3.66
C PRO A 185 -2.60 50.81 2.95
N PRO A 186 -3.44 51.79 3.29
CA PRO A 186 -4.64 52.13 2.53
C PRO A 186 -4.33 52.37 1.05
N SER A 187 -5.22 51.93 0.16
CA SER A 187 -5.09 52.05 -1.30
C SER A 187 -3.81 51.43 -1.91
N ALA A 188 -3.17 50.51 -1.19
CA ALA A 188 -1.97 49.80 -1.63
C ALA A 188 -2.25 48.31 -1.83
N GLN A 189 -1.38 47.68 -2.61
CA GLN A 189 -1.37 46.24 -2.82
C GLN A 189 -0.05 45.65 -2.35
N ALA A 190 -0.11 44.51 -1.67
CA ALA A 190 1.05 43.74 -1.24
C ALA A 190 0.90 42.28 -1.66
N THR A 191 2.02 41.56 -1.76
CA THR A 191 2.04 40.14 -2.11
C THR A 191 2.88 39.38 -1.10
N PHE A 192 2.35 38.27 -0.62
CA PHE A 192 2.95 37.43 0.41
C PHE A 192 3.18 36.03 -0.13
N PRO A 193 4.42 35.52 -0.11
CA PRO A 193 4.69 34.14 -0.45
C PRO A 193 4.26 33.24 0.70
N TYR A 194 3.54 32.18 0.37
CA TYR A 194 3.11 31.12 1.26
C TYR A 194 3.65 29.78 0.75
N ILE A 195 4.50 29.15 1.57
CA ILE A 195 5.11 27.86 1.24
C ILE A 195 4.47 26.79 2.12
N PHE A 196 3.97 25.73 1.49
CA PHE A 196 3.34 24.62 2.17
C PHE A 196 3.73 23.29 1.54
N ALA A 197 3.69 22.23 2.33
CA ALA A 197 3.90 20.87 1.85
C ALA A 197 2.76 19.98 2.34
N VAL A 198 2.23 19.15 1.45
CA VAL A 198 1.27 18.11 1.82
C VAL A 198 2.03 16.92 2.42
N SER A 199 1.43 16.20 3.36
CA SER A 199 2.10 15.03 3.97
C SER A 199 2.52 14.00 2.91
N LYS A 200 3.76 13.49 2.98
CA LYS A 200 4.27 12.44 2.09
C LYS A 200 3.45 11.14 2.09
N PHE A 201 2.62 10.93 3.11
CA PHE A 201 1.76 9.75 3.26
C PHE A 201 0.34 9.98 2.76
N MET A 202 0.04 11.17 2.22
CA MET A 202 -1.24 11.41 1.56
C MET A 202 -1.38 10.53 0.34
N GLN A 203 -2.56 9.95 0.18
CA GLN A 203 -2.85 9.16 -1.00
C GLN A 203 -3.00 10.09 -2.21
N PRO A 204 -2.51 9.69 -3.40
CA PRO A 204 -2.73 10.43 -4.62
C PRO A 204 -4.23 10.57 -4.91
N GLY A 205 -4.65 11.75 -5.37
CA GLY A 205 -6.04 12.04 -5.68
C GLY A 205 -6.36 13.54 -5.66
N SER A 206 -7.61 13.86 -5.96
CA SER A 206 -8.10 15.24 -5.91
C SER A 206 -8.52 15.61 -4.49
N PHE A 207 -8.08 16.76 -4.02
CA PHE A 207 -8.44 17.31 -2.71
C PHE A 207 -8.77 18.79 -2.83
N ASP A 208 -9.60 19.30 -1.93
CA ASP A 208 -9.91 20.71 -1.90
C ASP A 208 -8.97 21.44 -0.96
N LEU A 209 -8.29 22.45 -1.49
CA LEU A 209 -7.41 23.32 -0.74
C LEU A 209 -8.16 24.62 -0.46
N VAL A 210 -8.23 24.96 0.83
CA VAL A 210 -8.77 26.22 1.31
C VAL A 210 -7.62 27.00 1.94
N GLY A 211 -7.28 28.11 1.31
CA GLY A 211 -6.25 29.03 1.76
C GLY A 211 -6.86 30.27 2.39
N THR A 212 -6.38 30.60 3.58
CA THR A 212 -6.96 31.60 4.45
C THR A 212 -5.87 32.56 4.94
N ILE A 213 -6.13 33.86 4.85
CA ILE A 213 -5.30 34.91 5.43
C ILE A 213 -6.04 35.56 6.60
N ILE A 214 -5.35 35.68 7.72
CA ILE A 214 -5.82 36.31 8.95
C ILE A 214 -5.07 37.63 9.11
N TYR A 215 -5.82 38.70 9.29
CA TYR A 215 -5.30 40.05 9.43
C TYR A 215 -6.14 40.83 10.44
N GLU A 216 -5.63 41.97 10.86
CA GLU A 216 -6.20 42.84 11.86
C GLU A 216 -6.36 44.24 11.28
N ILE A 217 -7.50 44.87 11.61
CA ILE A 217 -7.80 46.26 11.30
C ILE A 217 -8.28 46.91 12.60
N ASP A 218 -7.63 48.01 13.02
CA ASP A 218 -8.03 48.78 14.20
C ASP A 218 -8.31 47.91 15.44
N GLN A 219 -7.42 46.95 15.71
CA GLN A 219 -7.47 45.97 16.81
C GLN A 219 -8.53 44.86 16.71
N ASN A 220 -9.24 44.77 15.56
CA ASN A 220 -10.19 43.70 15.29
C ASN A 220 -9.61 42.71 14.28
N ALA A 221 -9.65 41.42 14.61
CA ALA A 221 -9.21 40.36 13.72
C ALA A 221 -10.29 39.99 12.69
N TYR A 222 -9.84 39.81 11.45
CA TYR A 222 -10.63 39.45 10.30
C TYR A 222 -9.94 38.33 9.53
N GLN A 223 -10.71 37.62 8.73
CA GLN A 223 -10.22 36.52 7.93
C GLN A 223 -10.78 36.56 6.53
N ASN A 224 -9.94 36.33 5.53
CA ASN A 224 -10.37 36.18 4.15
C ASN A 224 -9.86 34.88 3.54
N VAL A 225 -10.69 34.24 2.72
CA VAL A 225 -10.32 33.03 1.98
C VAL A 225 -9.83 33.46 0.60
N PHE A 226 -8.51 33.45 0.40
CA PHE A 226 -7.91 33.86 -0.87
C PHE A 226 -7.93 32.76 -1.93
N TYR A 227 -8.05 31.50 -1.51
CA TYR A 227 -8.16 30.36 -2.42
C TYR A 227 -9.16 29.34 -1.87
N ASN A 228 -10.08 28.92 -2.73
CA ASN A 228 -10.94 27.78 -2.48
C ASN A 228 -11.09 27.02 -3.79
N GLY A 229 -10.40 25.89 -3.89
CA GLY A 229 -10.49 25.07 -5.09
C GLY A 229 -9.73 23.76 -4.98
N THR A 230 -10.00 22.90 -5.93
CA THR A 230 -9.41 21.57 -5.99
C THR A 230 -7.95 21.63 -6.46
N ILE A 231 -7.10 20.85 -5.82
CA ILE A 231 -5.73 20.54 -6.22
C ILE A 231 -5.61 19.03 -6.44
N GLU A 232 -4.72 18.63 -7.33
CA GLU A 232 -4.42 17.21 -7.55
C GLU A 232 -3.15 16.85 -6.79
N VAL A 233 -3.24 15.91 -5.86
CA VAL A 233 -2.09 15.39 -5.13
C VAL A 233 -1.56 14.16 -5.84
N THR A 234 -0.26 14.16 -6.16
CA THR A 234 0.43 13.03 -6.77
C THR A 234 1.44 12.41 -5.80
N GLU A 235 1.78 11.14 -6.00
CA GLU A 235 2.81 10.49 -5.20
C GLU A 235 4.19 11.11 -5.52
N PRO A 236 5.05 11.37 -4.52
CA PRO A 236 6.43 11.78 -4.77
C PRO A 236 7.15 10.66 -5.52
N GLY A 237 7.65 10.99 -6.72
CA GLY A 237 8.34 10.05 -7.60
C GLY A 237 9.73 9.68 -7.06
N GLY A 238 9.78 8.79 -6.06
CA GLY A 238 11.03 8.19 -5.60
C GLY A 238 11.42 6.97 -6.44
N LEU A 239 12.72 6.82 -6.76
CA LEU A 239 13.25 5.61 -7.41
C LEU A 239 13.03 4.33 -6.57
N LEU A 240 12.71 4.47 -5.29
CA LEU A 240 12.46 3.40 -4.34
C LEU A 240 11.00 3.44 -3.82
N SER A 241 10.03 3.46 -4.74
CA SER A 241 8.64 3.24 -4.34
C SER A 241 8.44 1.81 -3.82
N VAL A 242 7.48 1.65 -2.90
CA VAL A 242 7.05 0.35 -2.39
C VAL A 242 6.60 -0.57 -3.53
N GLU A 243 5.95 -0.05 -4.58
CA GLU A 243 5.58 -0.89 -5.73
C GLU A 243 6.81 -1.41 -6.47
N SER A 244 7.83 -0.58 -6.67
CA SER A 244 9.05 -0.97 -7.38
C SER A 244 9.81 -2.05 -6.60
N VAL A 245 9.94 -1.88 -5.28
CA VAL A 245 10.55 -2.89 -4.40
C VAL A 245 9.74 -4.18 -4.40
N PHE A 246 8.41 -4.08 -4.35
CA PHE A 246 7.52 -5.23 -4.40
C PHE A 246 7.64 -6.00 -5.71
N LEU A 247 7.59 -5.31 -6.86
CA LEU A 247 7.71 -5.92 -8.18
C LEU A 247 9.09 -6.54 -8.40
N PHE A 248 10.15 -5.90 -7.90
CA PHE A 248 11.50 -6.44 -7.95
C PHE A 248 11.62 -7.75 -7.15
N CYS A 249 11.16 -7.76 -5.89
CA CYS A 249 11.13 -8.97 -5.07
C CYS A 249 10.28 -10.08 -5.70
N LEU A 250 9.13 -9.73 -6.28
CA LEU A 250 8.26 -10.66 -7.01
C LEU A 250 8.97 -11.24 -8.24
N ALA A 251 9.68 -10.43 -9.01
CA ALA A 251 10.45 -10.87 -10.16
C ALA A 251 11.55 -11.87 -9.77
N VAL A 252 12.32 -11.57 -8.73
CA VAL A 252 13.36 -12.47 -8.21
C VAL A 252 12.75 -13.79 -7.70
N ALA A 253 11.60 -13.73 -7.02
CA ALA A 253 10.89 -14.92 -6.56
C ALA A 253 10.41 -15.80 -7.73
N LEU A 254 9.85 -15.19 -8.79
CA LEU A 254 9.41 -15.90 -9.99
C LEU A 254 10.58 -16.53 -10.75
N LEU A 255 11.70 -15.82 -10.90
CA LEU A 255 12.91 -16.36 -11.53
C LEU A 255 13.49 -17.53 -10.74
N SER A 256 13.51 -17.44 -9.41
CA SER A 256 13.96 -18.52 -8.53
C SER A 256 13.08 -19.76 -8.67
N LEU A 257 11.76 -19.57 -8.71
CA LEU A 257 10.79 -20.66 -8.88
C LEU A 257 10.89 -21.29 -10.26
N LEU A 258 11.07 -20.48 -11.32
CA LEU A 258 11.28 -20.96 -12.68
C LEU A 258 12.57 -21.78 -12.80
N GLY A 259 13.67 -21.27 -12.22
CA GLY A 259 14.95 -21.99 -12.18
C GLY A 259 14.83 -23.33 -11.44
N PHE A 260 14.13 -23.35 -10.30
CA PHE A 260 13.85 -24.58 -9.57
C PHE A 260 12.98 -25.56 -10.37
N TRP A 261 11.95 -25.07 -11.07
CA TRP A 261 11.08 -25.88 -11.91
C TRP A 261 11.82 -26.53 -13.09
N ILE A 262 12.67 -25.76 -13.79
CA ILE A 262 13.51 -26.25 -14.88
C ILE A 262 14.46 -27.33 -14.35
N ARG A 263 15.10 -27.10 -13.20
CA ARG A 263 16.00 -28.08 -12.57
C ARG A 263 15.25 -29.38 -12.22
N GLY A 264 14.02 -29.28 -11.73
CA GLY A 264 13.14 -30.42 -11.48
C GLY A 264 12.77 -31.18 -12.75
N GLN A 265 12.45 -30.49 -13.86
CA GLN A 265 12.18 -31.14 -15.15
C GLN A 265 13.40 -31.89 -15.68
N ILE A 266 14.59 -31.28 -15.62
CA ILE A 266 15.85 -31.92 -16.06
C ILE A 266 16.14 -33.16 -15.20
N GLN A 267 15.93 -33.11 -13.89
CA GLN A 267 16.10 -34.27 -13.01
C GLN A 267 15.09 -35.39 -13.29
N ASN A 268 13.85 -35.05 -13.63
CA ASN A 268 12.81 -36.03 -13.98
C ASN A 268 13.10 -36.71 -15.33
N LEU A 269 13.68 -35.98 -16.29
CA LEU A 269 14.12 -36.54 -17.57
C LEU A 269 15.38 -37.40 -17.42
N SER A 270 16.35 -36.97 -16.61
CA SER A 270 17.58 -37.73 -16.32
C SER A 270 17.32 -39.08 -15.63
N LYS A 271 16.30 -39.15 -14.75
CA LYS A 271 15.91 -40.41 -14.10
C LYS A 271 15.27 -41.43 -15.05
N LYS A 272 14.77 -41.02 -16.24
CA LYS A 272 14.28 -41.95 -17.27
C LYS A 272 15.40 -42.58 -18.12
N THR A 273 16.61 -42.03 -18.12
CA THR A 273 17.72 -42.55 -18.93
C THR A 273 18.63 -43.53 -18.16
N LYS A 274 18.50 -43.64 -16.82
CA LYS A 274 19.24 -44.63 -16.00
C LYS A 274 18.42 -45.88 -15.64
N ARG A 275 17.71 -46.47 -16.61
CA ARG A 275 17.26 -47.88 -16.51
C ARG A 275 17.54 -48.63 -17.80
N ALA A 276 18.78 -49.11 -17.93
CA ALA A 276 19.14 -50.50 -18.24
C ALA A 276 20.67 -50.57 -18.35
N PRO A 277 21.32 -51.53 -17.66
CA PRO A 277 21.52 -52.80 -18.33
C PRO A 277 21.03 -53.99 -17.51
N LYS A 278 20.39 -54.90 -18.23
CA LYS A 278 20.26 -56.34 -18.00
C LYS A 278 19.56 -56.75 -16.71
N ALA A 279 18.24 -56.89 -16.83
CA ALA A 279 17.57 -58.03 -16.24
C ALA A 279 18.39 -59.29 -16.57
N LYS A 280 18.92 -59.96 -15.54
CA LYS A 280 19.43 -61.32 -15.63
C LYS A 280 18.24 -62.21 -15.99
N VAL A 281 17.97 -62.33 -17.28
CA VAL A 281 17.03 -63.31 -17.80
C VAL A 281 17.75 -64.65 -17.74
N GLU A 282 17.30 -65.50 -16.83
CA GLU A 282 17.60 -66.92 -16.78
C GLU A 282 17.19 -67.52 -18.12
N VAL A 283 18.15 -67.74 -19.03
CA VAL A 283 17.95 -68.60 -20.20
C VAL A 283 18.95 -69.74 -20.05
N GLY A 284 18.42 -70.88 -19.62
CA GLY A 284 19.13 -72.15 -19.67
C GLY A 284 19.54 -72.46 -21.12
N THR A 285 20.71 -73.07 -21.24
CA THR A 285 21.16 -73.85 -22.40
C THR A 285 20.96 -73.18 -23.77
N ALA A 286 21.60 -72.03 -23.99
CA ALA A 286 21.92 -71.60 -25.34
C ALA A 286 23.40 -71.91 -25.59
N THR A 287 23.65 -72.82 -26.53
CA THR A 287 24.96 -73.30 -26.96
C THR A 287 25.95 -72.16 -27.21
N THR A 288 26.88 -71.96 -26.28
CA THR A 288 28.12 -71.22 -26.55
C THR A 288 28.91 -72.02 -27.57
N ASP A 289 29.26 -71.36 -28.66
CA ASP A 289 30.03 -71.87 -29.78
C ASP A 289 31.31 -72.56 -29.28
N ALA A 290 31.40 -73.89 -29.41
CA ALA A 290 32.50 -74.71 -28.90
C ALA A 290 33.84 -74.50 -29.64
N SER A 291 33.93 -73.47 -30.49
CA SER A 291 35.14 -73.11 -31.22
C SER A 291 36.08 -72.18 -30.46
N THR A 292 35.66 -71.62 -29.32
CA THR A 292 36.47 -70.69 -28.50
C THR A 292 36.79 -71.22 -27.09
N ASP A 293 36.58 -72.51 -26.84
CA ASP A 293 36.97 -73.14 -25.58
C ASP A 293 38.46 -73.52 -25.62
N GLU A 294 39.29 -72.67 -25.02
CA GLU A 294 40.76 -72.81 -24.95
C GLU A 294 41.20 -74.16 -24.36
N TRP A 295 40.37 -74.77 -23.51
CA TRP A 295 40.63 -76.08 -22.89
C TRP A 295 40.47 -77.28 -23.84
N LEU A 296 39.85 -77.10 -25.02
CA LEU A 296 39.72 -78.15 -26.05
C LEU A 296 40.89 -78.18 -27.04
N GLN A 297 41.83 -77.22 -26.94
CA GLN A 297 43.04 -77.21 -27.76
C GLN A 297 43.95 -78.39 -27.41
N GLY A 298 44.32 -79.19 -28.42
CA GLY A 298 45.14 -80.39 -28.25
C GLY A 298 44.36 -81.71 -28.19
N THR A 299 43.02 -81.65 -28.15
CA THR A 299 42.18 -82.85 -28.27
C THR A 299 41.87 -83.18 -29.74
N ALA A 300 41.57 -84.46 -30.04
CA ALA A 300 41.31 -84.96 -31.39
C ALA A 300 40.19 -84.21 -32.15
N TYR A 301 39.30 -83.53 -31.43
CA TYR A 301 38.23 -82.71 -32.00
C TYR A 301 38.78 -81.50 -32.78
N SER A 302 39.76 -80.79 -32.23
CA SER A 302 40.41 -79.62 -32.87
C SER A 302 41.15 -79.99 -34.17
N GLN A 303 41.77 -81.17 -34.21
CA GLN A 303 42.48 -81.68 -35.38
C GLN A 303 41.51 -82.08 -36.51
N SER A 304 40.31 -82.56 -36.17
CA SER A 304 39.27 -82.89 -37.15
C SER A 304 38.72 -81.64 -37.87
N GLN A 305 38.57 -80.52 -37.16
CA GLN A 305 38.16 -79.23 -37.72
C GLN A 305 39.23 -78.66 -38.66
N ALA A 306 40.51 -78.71 -38.27
CA ALA A 306 41.62 -78.27 -39.10
C ALA A 306 41.74 -79.07 -40.40
N ASN A 307 41.53 -80.39 -40.35
CA ASN A 307 41.54 -81.25 -41.55
C ASN A 307 40.32 -81.03 -42.45
N LYS A 308 39.14 -80.73 -41.89
CA LYS A 308 37.94 -80.35 -42.67
C LYS A 308 38.14 -79.04 -43.44
N LEU A 309 38.81 -78.05 -42.84
CA LEU A 309 39.11 -76.77 -43.49
C LEU A 309 40.14 -76.90 -44.61
N LYS A 310 41.16 -77.77 -44.46
CA LYS A 310 42.15 -78.05 -45.53
C LYS A 310 41.56 -78.76 -46.75
N LYS A 311 40.46 -79.50 -46.59
CA LYS A 311 39.80 -80.24 -47.68
C LYS A 311 38.82 -79.39 -48.51
N LYS A 312 38.58 -78.14 -48.10
CA LYS A 312 37.62 -77.20 -48.71
C LYS A 312 38.30 -76.07 -49.50
N LYS A 313 39.60 -76.19 -49.80
CA LYS A 313 40.38 -75.22 -50.57
C LYS A 313 40.96 -75.88 -51.81
#